data_AF-A0A9E4MGF3-F1
#
_entry.id   AF-A0A9E4MGF3-F1
#
_cell.length_a   1.000
_cell.length_b   1.000
_cell.length_c   1.000
_cell.angle_alpha   90.00
_cell.angle_beta   90.00
_cell.angle_gamma   90.00
#
_symmetry.space_group_name_H-M   'P 1'
#
loop_
_entity.id
_entity.type
_entity.pdbx_description
1 polymer ?
#
loop_
_entity_poly.entity_id
_entity_poly.type
_entity_poly.pdbx_seq_one_letter_code
_entity_poly.pdbx_strand_id
1 'polypeptide(L)'
;MNSRLSLYAFVLFGLTVTAIPCEVVAAVPQRLTQQGRLLDSAGVPIEGTARLRFAVYAEPTGGMALWEETFQVTLDKGYFSVQLGSTIPFGDNVWNGSVRYIGLRVNDDAEMEPREETASSPYALVCGNVSGSITPASVSIAGKTVIDATGKWVGDPTTLQGPPGPKGDPGAAGPKGDPGPAGLTGPAGPKGDPGTPAQNTFLNCYVQGTDTATPWTATCRSGYLVTGGGCKVKDKFASYAVKFSYPASATSWACDANEGLESVYAVCCKIGA
;
A
#
# COMPACT_ATOMS: atom_id res chain seq x y z
N MET A 1 -28.29 -63.60 -46.86
CA MET A 1 -27.42 -63.67 -45.67
C MET A 1 -26.01 -63.31 -46.10
N ASN A 2 -25.63 -62.03 -46.00
CA ASN A 2 -24.27 -61.54 -46.28
C ASN A 2 -23.87 -60.64 -45.12
N SER A 3 -23.00 -61.14 -44.23
CA SER A 3 -22.40 -60.34 -43.15
C SER A 3 -21.19 -59.57 -43.70
N ARG A 4 -21.22 -58.25 -43.62
CA ARG A 4 -20.04 -57.40 -43.82
C ARG A 4 -19.49 -57.02 -42.45
N LEU A 5 -18.34 -57.59 -42.06
CA LEU A 5 -17.55 -57.14 -40.93
C LEU A 5 -16.94 -55.77 -41.27
N SER A 6 -17.21 -54.75 -40.44
CA SER A 6 -16.55 -53.45 -40.51
C SER A 6 -15.66 -53.27 -39.28
N LEU A 7 -14.35 -53.16 -39.50
CA LEU A 7 -13.32 -52.96 -38.49
C LEU A 7 -13.29 -51.47 -38.10
N TYR A 8 -13.71 -51.12 -36.89
CA TYR A 8 -13.61 -49.75 -36.38
C TYR A 8 -12.30 -49.58 -35.60
N ALA A 9 -11.39 -48.76 -36.14
CA ALA A 9 -10.18 -48.32 -35.45
C ALA A 9 -10.55 -47.38 -34.30
N PHE A 10 -10.29 -47.82 -33.07
CA PHE A 10 -10.39 -46.97 -31.87
C PHE A 10 -9.21 -45.99 -31.85
N VAL A 11 -9.45 -44.73 -32.24
CA VAL A 11 -8.52 -43.63 -31.97
C VAL A 11 -8.75 -43.18 -30.54
N LEU A 12 -7.82 -43.53 -29.64
CA LEU A 12 -7.75 -43.02 -28.27
C LEU A 12 -7.39 -41.53 -28.33
N PHE A 13 -8.40 -40.66 -28.27
CA PHE A 13 -8.20 -39.23 -28.03
C PHE A 13 -7.82 -39.05 -26.55
N GLY A 14 -6.54 -38.76 -26.29
CA GLY A 14 -6.06 -38.44 -24.95
C GLY A 14 -6.70 -37.15 -24.46
N LEU A 15 -7.66 -37.26 -23.54
CA LEU A 15 -8.25 -36.12 -22.84
C LEU A 15 -7.22 -35.59 -21.82
N THR A 16 -6.41 -34.62 -22.24
CA THR A 16 -5.57 -33.85 -21.33
C THR A 16 -6.48 -33.00 -20.43
N VAL A 17 -6.63 -33.42 -19.17
CA VAL A 17 -7.24 -32.58 -18.12
C VAL A 17 -6.28 -31.43 -17.85
N THR A 18 -6.51 -30.27 -18.47
CA THR A 18 -5.84 -29.03 -18.10
C THR A 18 -6.38 -28.62 -16.73
N ALA A 19 -5.56 -28.73 -15.69
CA ALA A 19 -5.85 -28.13 -14.40
C ALA A 19 -5.98 -26.62 -14.61
N ILE A 20 -7.20 -26.09 -14.50
CA ILE A 20 -7.42 -24.64 -14.43
C ILE A 20 -6.85 -24.22 -13.08
N PRO A 21 -5.78 -23.40 -13.01
CA PRO A 21 -5.37 -22.84 -11.73
C PRO A 21 -6.54 -22.00 -11.21
N CYS A 22 -7.15 -22.44 -10.12
CA CYS A 22 -8.07 -21.62 -9.35
C CYS A 22 -7.21 -20.59 -8.61
N GLU A 23 -7.06 -19.40 -9.18
CA GLU A 23 -6.42 -18.29 -8.49
C GLU A 23 -7.34 -17.85 -7.36
N VAL A 24 -7.06 -18.32 -6.16
CA VAL A 24 -7.71 -17.84 -4.94
C VAL A 24 -7.15 -16.46 -4.65
N VAL A 25 -7.84 -15.42 -5.12
CA VAL A 25 -7.58 -14.06 -4.67
C VAL A 25 -8.06 -13.99 -3.22
N ALA A 26 -7.12 -13.97 -2.27
CA ALA A 26 -7.44 -13.71 -0.88
C ALA A 26 -7.89 -12.24 -0.75
N ALA A 27 -9.21 -12.01 -0.85
CA ALA A 27 -9.78 -10.69 -0.61
C ALA A 27 -9.49 -10.29 0.85
N VAL A 28 -8.95 -9.07 1.05
CA VAL A 28 -8.75 -8.53 2.40
C VAL A 28 -10.12 -8.47 3.09
N PRO A 29 -10.32 -9.17 4.22
CA PRO A 29 -11.60 -9.13 4.92
C PRO A 29 -11.94 -7.68 5.28
N GLN A 30 -13.05 -7.18 4.74
CA GLN A 30 -13.56 -5.83 5.01
C GLN A 30 -14.23 -5.82 6.40
N ARG A 31 -13.44 -6.00 7.46
CA ARG A 31 -13.90 -6.05 8.85
C ARG A 31 -13.15 -5.04 9.69
N LEU A 32 -13.87 -4.40 10.61
CA LEU A 32 -13.30 -3.41 11.54
C LEU A 32 -13.51 -3.91 12.98
N THR A 33 -12.41 -4.08 13.72
CA THR A 33 -12.50 -4.43 15.14
C THR A 33 -12.90 -3.21 15.95
N GLN A 34 -13.90 -3.36 16.80
CA GLN A 34 -14.36 -2.35 17.76
C GLN A 34 -14.29 -2.90 19.17
N GLN A 35 -13.64 -2.15 20.05
CA GLN A 35 -13.42 -2.50 21.45
C GLN A 35 -13.74 -1.32 22.32
N GLY A 36 -14.29 -1.59 23.51
CA GLY A 36 -14.63 -0.53 24.43
C GLY A 36 -15.00 -1.06 25.79
N ARG A 37 -15.32 -0.12 26.68
CA ARG A 37 -15.82 -0.40 28.02
C ARG A 37 -17.06 0.43 28.29
N LEU A 38 -18.15 -0.22 28.63
CA LEU A 38 -19.41 0.41 28.96
C LEU A 38 -19.52 0.62 30.47
N LEU A 39 -19.78 1.87 30.85
CA LEU A 39 -20.03 2.30 32.21
C LEU A 39 -21.42 2.94 32.27
N ASP A 40 -22.10 2.83 33.40
CA ASP A 40 -23.32 3.59 33.67
C ASP A 40 -23.03 5.05 34.03
N SER A 41 -24.08 5.83 34.32
CA SER A 41 -23.96 7.23 34.72
C SER A 41 -23.22 7.46 36.05
N ALA A 42 -23.08 6.42 36.88
CA ALA A 42 -22.30 6.46 38.11
C ALA A 42 -20.84 6.02 37.92
N GLY A 43 -20.44 5.68 36.67
CA GLY A 43 -19.11 5.18 36.34
C GLY A 43 -18.91 3.70 36.69
N VAL A 44 -19.98 2.98 37.03
CA VAL A 44 -19.93 1.56 37.36
C VAL A 44 -19.96 0.74 36.07
N PRO A 45 -19.10 -0.29 35.92
CA PRO A 45 -19.12 -1.09 34.71
C PRO A 45 -20.41 -1.88 34.56
N ILE A 46 -20.96 -1.87 33.35
CA ILE A 46 -22.16 -2.63 33.02
C ILE A 46 -21.77 -4.11 32.84
N GLU A 47 -22.50 -5.02 33.47
CA GLU A 47 -22.27 -6.48 33.35
C GLU A 47 -23.48 -7.19 32.74
N GLY A 48 -23.24 -8.38 32.20
CA GLY A 48 -24.27 -9.21 31.58
C GLY A 48 -24.41 -8.99 30.07
N THR A 49 -25.49 -9.50 29.48
CA THR A 49 -25.71 -9.43 28.04
C THR A 49 -26.28 -8.07 27.64
N ALA A 50 -25.64 -7.40 26.71
CA ALA A 50 -26.09 -6.16 26.11
C ALA A 50 -26.23 -6.31 24.59
N ARG A 51 -27.21 -5.60 24.02
CA ARG A 51 -27.37 -5.45 22.57
C ARG A 51 -26.64 -4.19 22.11
N LEU A 52 -25.55 -4.35 21.37
CA LEU A 52 -24.79 -3.22 20.82
C LEU A 52 -25.15 -3.06 19.35
N ARG A 53 -25.76 -1.93 19.00
CA ARG A 53 -26.01 -1.56 17.60
C ARG A 53 -24.99 -0.51 17.20
N PHE A 54 -24.13 -0.86 16.26
CA PHE A 54 -23.18 0.04 15.64
C PHE A 54 -23.74 0.57 14.33
N ALA A 55 -23.45 1.83 14.03
CA ALA A 55 -23.78 2.44 12.75
C ALA A 55 -22.66 3.36 12.27
N VAL A 56 -22.48 3.45 10.97
CA VAL A 56 -21.52 4.36 10.32
C VAL A 56 -22.27 5.51 9.68
N TYR A 57 -21.82 6.74 9.91
CA TYR A 57 -22.43 7.96 9.44
C TYR A 57 -21.43 8.84 8.67
N ALA A 58 -21.95 9.71 7.80
CA ALA A 58 -21.15 10.77 7.17
C ALA A 58 -21.01 12.00 8.08
N GLU A 59 -22.01 12.25 8.94
CA GLU A 59 -22.08 13.42 9.81
C GLU A 59 -21.81 13.07 11.29
N PRO A 60 -21.23 14.01 12.09
CA PRO A 60 -20.94 13.78 13.51
C PRO A 60 -22.21 13.68 14.38
N THR A 61 -23.31 14.28 13.94
CA THR A 61 -24.64 14.22 14.56
C THR A 61 -25.72 14.16 13.48
N GLY A 62 -26.91 13.64 13.79
CA GLY A 62 -27.98 13.48 12.80
C GLY A 62 -27.59 12.54 11.64
N GLY A 63 -28.08 12.82 10.43
CA GLY A 63 -27.77 12.04 9.23
C GLY A 63 -28.41 10.64 9.19
N MET A 64 -28.46 10.04 8.00
CA MET A 64 -28.85 8.64 7.83
C MET A 64 -27.64 7.74 8.01
N ALA A 65 -27.83 6.57 8.63
CA ALA A 65 -26.78 5.56 8.69
C ALA A 65 -26.44 5.06 7.29
N LEU A 66 -25.15 5.09 6.94
CA LEU A 66 -24.62 4.50 5.70
C LEU A 66 -24.55 2.98 5.81
N TRP A 67 -24.41 2.48 7.03
CA TRP A 67 -24.32 1.07 7.37
C TRP A 67 -24.64 0.87 8.84
N GLU A 68 -25.19 -0.29 9.21
CA GLU A 68 -25.46 -0.65 10.60
C GLU A 68 -25.38 -2.17 10.81
N GLU A 69 -25.01 -2.56 12.02
CA GLU A 69 -24.96 -3.95 12.46
C GLU A 69 -25.24 -4.04 13.95
N THR A 70 -25.93 -5.10 14.37
CA THR A 70 -26.30 -5.32 15.78
C THR A 70 -25.69 -6.61 16.29
N PHE A 71 -25.09 -6.54 17.48
CA PHE A 71 -24.47 -7.65 18.18
C PHE A 71 -25.16 -7.87 19.52
N GLN A 72 -25.28 -9.14 19.93
CA GLN A 72 -25.48 -9.47 21.34
C GLN A 72 -24.13 -9.90 21.92
N VAL A 73 -23.69 -9.19 22.95
CA VAL A 73 -22.40 -9.45 23.61
C VAL A 73 -22.61 -9.54 25.10
N THR A 74 -21.91 -10.49 25.72
CA THR A 74 -21.80 -10.57 27.18
C THR A 74 -20.63 -9.71 27.62
N LEU A 75 -20.92 -8.69 28.42
CA LEU A 75 -19.93 -7.77 28.97
C LEU A 75 -19.25 -8.41 30.18
N ASP A 76 -17.93 -8.34 30.21
CA ASP A 76 -17.11 -8.69 31.37
C ASP A 76 -16.50 -7.40 31.93
N LYS A 77 -16.94 -6.96 33.12
CA LYS A 77 -16.53 -5.69 33.73
C LYS A 77 -16.67 -4.48 32.77
N GLY A 78 -17.74 -4.48 31.99
CA GLY A 78 -18.04 -3.48 30.96
C GLY A 78 -17.33 -3.68 29.63
N TYR A 79 -16.34 -4.56 29.52
CA TYR A 79 -15.56 -4.71 28.28
C TYR A 79 -16.31 -5.49 27.20
N PHE A 80 -16.15 -5.05 25.96
CA PHE A 80 -16.59 -5.77 24.76
C PHE A 80 -15.51 -5.73 23.66
N SER A 81 -15.61 -6.68 22.74
CA SER A 81 -14.82 -6.73 21.49
C SER A 81 -15.67 -7.36 20.40
N VAL A 82 -15.90 -6.63 19.31
CA VAL A 82 -16.69 -7.10 18.16
C VAL A 82 -15.96 -6.81 16.85
N GLN A 83 -16.31 -7.53 15.79
CA GLN A 83 -15.86 -7.26 14.42
C GLN A 83 -17.04 -6.77 13.59
N LEU A 84 -17.05 -5.47 13.29
CA LEU A 84 -17.99 -4.87 12.36
C LEU A 84 -17.74 -5.41 10.94
N GLY A 85 -18.80 -5.59 10.17
CA GLY A 85 -18.73 -6.15 8.82
C GLY A 85 -18.71 -7.68 8.80
N SER A 86 -18.93 -8.33 9.95
CA SER A 86 -18.79 -9.79 10.07
C SER A 86 -20.03 -10.56 9.63
N THR A 87 -21.22 -10.03 9.91
CA THR A 87 -22.52 -10.58 9.52
C THR A 87 -23.14 -9.73 8.41
N ILE A 88 -23.03 -8.40 8.52
CA ILE A 88 -23.50 -7.45 7.51
C ILE A 88 -22.27 -6.80 6.86
N PRO A 89 -21.80 -7.25 5.68
CA PRO A 89 -20.65 -6.65 5.02
C PRO A 89 -20.83 -5.14 4.78
N PHE A 90 -19.73 -4.38 4.83
CA PHE A 90 -19.77 -2.98 4.41
C PHE A 90 -20.09 -2.89 2.91
N GLY A 91 -20.98 -1.97 2.53
CA GLY A 91 -21.25 -1.68 1.12
C GLY A 91 -20.10 -0.91 0.47
N ASP A 92 -20.04 -0.95 -0.86
CA ASP A 92 -18.92 -0.49 -1.72
C ASP A 92 -18.48 0.98 -1.55
N ASN A 93 -19.18 1.78 -0.74
CA ASN A 93 -18.88 3.21 -0.54
C ASN A 93 -18.91 3.68 0.92
N VAL A 94 -19.06 2.76 1.88
CA VAL A 94 -19.00 3.13 3.30
C VAL A 94 -17.62 3.74 3.60
N TRP A 95 -16.57 3.07 3.13
CA TRP A 95 -15.17 3.46 3.30
C TRP A 95 -14.60 4.02 2.00
N ASN A 96 -14.92 5.27 1.68
CA ASN A 96 -14.51 5.92 0.43
C ASN A 96 -13.38 6.96 0.59
N GLY A 97 -12.69 6.95 1.74
CA GLY A 97 -11.62 7.91 2.07
C GLY A 97 -12.10 9.25 2.67
N SER A 98 -13.40 9.50 2.72
CA SER A 98 -13.95 10.62 3.51
C SER A 98 -14.03 10.25 4.99
N VAL A 99 -14.02 11.27 5.86
CA VAL A 99 -14.25 11.09 7.30
C VAL A 99 -15.60 10.40 7.55
N ARG A 100 -15.61 9.48 8.51
CA ARG A 100 -16.81 8.77 8.97
C ARG A 100 -16.91 8.86 10.48
N TYR A 101 -18.13 8.63 10.97
CA TYR A 101 -18.42 8.61 12.39
C TYR A 101 -19.08 7.28 12.75
N ILE A 102 -18.58 6.63 13.79
CA ILE A 102 -19.15 5.41 14.36
C ILE A 102 -20.05 5.81 15.53
N GLY A 103 -21.33 5.49 15.39
CA GLY A 103 -22.31 5.58 16.45
C GLY A 103 -22.51 4.23 17.15
N LEU A 104 -22.84 4.30 18.43
CA LEU A 104 -23.17 3.15 19.25
C LEU A 104 -24.49 3.41 19.98
N ARG A 105 -25.41 2.44 19.90
CA ARG A 105 -26.55 2.31 20.82
C ARG A 105 -26.38 1.06 21.66
N VAL A 106 -26.67 1.21 22.95
CA VAL A 106 -26.71 0.10 23.90
C VAL A 106 -28.17 -0.16 24.24
N ASN A 107 -28.65 -1.37 23.94
CA ASN A 107 -30.04 -1.77 24.10
C ASN A 107 -31.01 -0.80 23.39
N ASP A 108 -31.89 -0.16 24.14
CA ASP A 108 -32.91 0.78 23.66
C ASP A 108 -32.56 2.24 23.97
N ASP A 109 -31.34 2.50 24.44
CA ASP A 109 -30.87 3.84 24.72
C ASP A 109 -30.74 4.67 23.43
N ALA A 110 -30.76 5.99 23.61
CA ALA A 110 -30.38 6.91 22.55
C ALA A 110 -28.94 6.63 22.07
N GLU A 111 -28.64 7.04 20.84
CA GLU A 111 -27.28 6.96 20.30
C GLU A 111 -26.32 7.73 21.21
N MET A 112 -25.19 7.12 21.54
CA MET A 112 -24.15 7.78 22.33
C MET A 112 -23.57 8.98 21.56
N GLU A 113 -23.39 10.09 22.27
CA GLU A 113 -22.79 11.32 21.75
C GLU A 113 -21.58 11.74 22.61
N PRO A 114 -20.50 12.29 21.99
CA PRO A 114 -20.30 12.44 20.56
C PRO A 114 -20.02 11.10 19.88
N ARG A 115 -20.37 10.97 18.59
CA ARG A 115 -19.95 9.82 17.77
C ARG A 115 -18.44 9.78 17.65
N GLU A 116 -17.90 8.58 17.51
CA GLU A 116 -16.46 8.39 17.35
C GLU A 116 -16.06 8.70 15.89
N GLU A 117 -15.23 9.71 15.67
CA GLU A 117 -14.65 9.97 14.36
C GLU A 117 -13.64 8.89 13.98
N THR A 118 -13.76 8.31 12.80
CA THR A 118 -12.80 7.32 12.32
C THR A 118 -11.48 8.00 11.93
N ALA A 119 -10.40 7.58 12.57
CA ALA A 119 -9.06 8.04 12.27
C ALA A 119 -8.25 7.00 11.49
N SER A 120 -7.28 7.46 10.72
CA SER A 120 -6.31 6.60 10.06
C SER A 120 -5.45 5.85 11.09
N SER A 121 -5.21 4.56 10.83
CA SER A 121 -4.14 3.84 11.55
C SER A 121 -2.77 4.42 11.18
N PRO A 122 -1.76 4.39 12.06
CA PRO A 122 -0.42 4.93 11.77
C PRO A 122 0.20 4.36 10.48
N TYR A 123 0.01 3.06 10.21
CA TYR A 123 0.44 2.44 8.95
C TYR A 123 -0.31 2.95 7.72
N ALA A 124 -1.57 3.39 7.88
CA ALA A 124 -2.36 3.96 6.79
C ALA A 124 -2.00 5.43 6.50
N LEU A 125 -1.44 6.17 7.47
CA LEU A 125 -1.04 7.58 7.27
C LEU A 125 0.01 7.77 6.18
N VAL A 126 0.85 6.76 5.94
CA VAL A 126 1.89 6.79 4.90
C VAL A 126 1.41 6.26 3.54
N CYS A 127 0.17 5.78 3.44
CA CYS A 127 -0.43 5.24 2.21
C CYS A 127 -0.93 6.32 1.24
N GLY A 128 -0.45 7.56 1.33
CA GLY A 128 -0.86 8.65 0.44
C GLY A 128 -0.50 8.42 -1.04
N ASN A 129 0.49 7.54 -1.29
CA ASN A 129 0.80 6.99 -2.60
C ASN A 129 1.13 5.50 -2.45
N VAL A 130 0.89 4.71 -3.50
CA VAL A 130 1.27 3.30 -3.47
C VAL A 130 2.78 3.18 -3.70
N SER A 131 3.47 2.48 -2.80
CA SER A 131 4.87 2.12 -2.94
C SER A 131 4.98 0.62 -3.21
N GLY A 132 5.78 0.24 -4.22
CA GLY A 132 5.94 -1.15 -4.65
C GLY A 132 4.98 -1.57 -5.77
N SER A 133 5.01 -2.87 -6.10
CA SER A 133 4.17 -3.45 -7.14
C SER A 133 2.70 -3.43 -6.73
N ILE A 134 1.84 -3.03 -7.66
CA ILE A 134 0.38 -3.11 -7.53
C ILE A 134 -0.16 -4.15 -8.51
N THR A 135 -1.21 -4.88 -8.12
CA THR A 135 -1.94 -5.83 -8.97
C THR A 135 -3.41 -5.38 -9.14
N PRO A 136 -3.66 -4.17 -9.66
CA PRO A 136 -5.02 -3.68 -9.83
C PRO A 136 -5.68 -4.41 -11.00
N ALA A 137 -7.01 -4.55 -10.93
CA ALA A 137 -7.77 -5.05 -12.07
C ALA A 137 -7.72 -4.07 -13.26
N SER A 138 -7.61 -2.75 -13.03
CA SER A 138 -7.37 -1.76 -14.10
C SER A 138 -6.75 -0.50 -13.49
N VAL A 139 -6.09 0.31 -14.32
CA VAL A 139 -5.56 1.62 -13.91
C VAL A 139 -6.24 2.70 -14.72
N SER A 140 -6.77 3.72 -14.03
CA SER A 140 -7.40 4.88 -14.66
C SER A 140 -6.83 6.19 -14.10
N ILE A 141 -6.61 7.18 -14.96
CA ILE A 141 -6.11 8.51 -14.60
C ILE A 141 -7.18 9.52 -15.00
N ALA A 142 -7.68 10.29 -14.02
CA ALA A 142 -8.74 11.29 -14.24
C ALA A 142 -9.97 10.73 -15.00
N GLY A 143 -10.39 9.51 -14.65
CA GLY A 143 -11.54 8.83 -15.27
C GLY A 143 -11.26 8.19 -16.64
N LYS A 144 -10.04 8.29 -17.17
CA LYS A 144 -9.64 7.60 -18.41
C LYS A 144 -8.87 6.34 -18.06
N THR A 145 -9.38 5.18 -18.47
CA THR A 145 -8.65 3.92 -18.35
C THR A 145 -7.40 3.97 -19.20
N VAL A 146 -6.28 3.61 -18.59
CA VAL A 146 -4.96 3.59 -19.22
C VAL A 146 -4.39 2.18 -19.30
N ILE A 147 -4.73 1.32 -18.33
CA ILE A 147 -4.48 -0.14 -18.38
C ILE A 147 -5.82 -0.84 -18.16
N ASP A 148 -6.24 -1.68 -19.10
CA ASP A 148 -7.51 -2.42 -19.02
C ASP A 148 -7.42 -3.69 -18.16
N ALA A 149 -8.56 -4.40 -18.01
CA ALA A 149 -8.66 -5.64 -17.24
C ALA A 149 -7.81 -6.81 -17.76
N THR A 150 -7.31 -6.70 -18.98
CA THR A 150 -6.40 -7.69 -19.59
C THR A 150 -4.93 -7.31 -19.41
N GLY A 151 -4.64 -6.19 -18.73
CA GLY A 151 -3.29 -5.67 -18.53
C GLY A 151 -2.74 -4.91 -19.75
N LYS A 152 -3.58 -4.64 -20.76
CA LYS A 152 -3.15 -3.95 -21.99
C LYS A 152 -3.18 -2.44 -21.79
N TRP A 153 -2.16 -1.76 -22.32
CA TRP A 153 -2.18 -0.30 -22.45
C TRP A 153 -3.28 0.13 -23.44
N VAL A 154 -4.20 0.96 -22.96
CA VAL A 154 -5.33 1.53 -23.73
C VAL A 154 -5.36 3.07 -23.69
N GLY A 155 -4.35 3.71 -23.07
CA GLY A 155 -4.19 5.16 -23.08
C GLY A 155 -3.74 5.72 -24.43
N ASP A 156 -3.79 7.05 -24.58
CA ASP A 156 -3.41 7.74 -25.81
C ASP A 156 -1.92 7.52 -26.15
N PRO A 157 -1.61 6.81 -27.26
CA PRO A 157 -0.24 6.46 -27.62
C PRO A 157 0.58 7.66 -28.12
N THR A 158 -0.06 8.77 -28.47
CA THR A 158 0.62 9.96 -29.03
C THR A 158 1.49 10.68 -28.01
N THR A 159 1.24 10.47 -26.70
CA THR A 159 2.04 11.06 -25.61
C THR A 159 3.30 10.26 -25.28
N LEU A 160 3.48 9.06 -25.86
CA LEU A 160 4.61 8.16 -25.58
C LEU A 160 5.64 8.09 -26.71
N GLN A 161 5.33 8.63 -27.88
CA GLN A 161 6.26 8.62 -29.01
C GLN A 161 7.24 9.80 -28.86
N GLY A 162 8.51 9.48 -28.57
CA GLY A 162 9.57 10.49 -28.58
C GLY A 162 9.62 11.21 -29.94
N PRO A 163 10.14 12.45 -29.98
CA PRO A 163 10.30 13.15 -31.25
C PRO A 163 11.06 12.25 -32.23
N PRO A 164 10.73 12.27 -33.54
CA PRO A 164 11.52 11.58 -34.54
C PRO A 164 13.00 11.90 -34.33
N GLY A 165 13.86 10.87 -34.34
CA GLY A 165 15.29 11.08 -34.20
C GLY A 165 15.77 12.12 -35.20
N PRO A 166 16.79 12.93 -34.86
CA PRO A 166 17.33 13.89 -35.81
C PRO A 166 17.61 13.16 -37.12
N LYS A 167 17.12 13.72 -38.24
CA LYS A 167 17.46 13.21 -39.56
C LYS A 167 18.98 13.13 -39.61
N GLY A 168 19.51 11.94 -39.93
CA GLY A 168 20.95 11.77 -40.07
C GLY A 168 21.51 12.86 -40.96
N ASP A 169 22.70 13.37 -40.62
CA ASP A 169 23.36 14.40 -41.40
C ASP A 169 23.27 14.03 -42.89
N PRO A 170 22.95 15.00 -43.78
CA PRO A 170 23.02 14.75 -45.21
C PRO A 170 24.31 14.02 -45.52
N GLY A 171 24.21 12.87 -46.21
CA GLY A 171 25.39 12.11 -46.58
C GLY A 171 26.41 13.06 -47.21
N ALA A 172 27.68 12.92 -46.83
CA ALA A 172 28.75 13.76 -47.35
C ALA A 172 28.55 13.93 -48.86
N ALA A 173 28.58 15.18 -49.34
CA ALA A 173 28.46 15.47 -50.76
C ALA A 173 29.41 14.51 -51.50
N GLY A 174 28.85 13.74 -52.44
CA GLY A 174 29.61 12.68 -53.10
C GLY A 174 30.94 13.24 -53.61
N PRO A 175 32.06 12.51 -53.46
CA PRO A 175 33.33 12.96 -54.02
C PRO A 175 33.13 13.24 -55.51
N LYS A 176 33.64 14.38 -55.98
CA LYS A 176 33.76 14.64 -57.43
C LYS A 176 34.56 13.46 -58.01
N GLY A 177 33.93 12.67 -58.87
CA GLY A 177 34.40 11.34 -59.27
C GLY A 177 35.90 11.23 -59.56
N ASP A 178 36.52 10.21 -58.99
CA ASP A 178 37.96 10.04 -58.95
C ASP A 178 38.46 9.23 -60.16
N PRO A 179 39.73 9.39 -60.59
CA PRO A 179 40.44 8.22 -61.07
C PRO A 179 41.41 7.71 -60.00
N GLY A 180 41.00 6.69 -59.25
CA GLY A 180 41.90 5.93 -58.39
C GLY A 180 41.20 4.87 -57.55
N PRO A 181 41.73 3.64 -57.46
CA PRO A 181 41.00 2.47 -56.98
C PRO A 181 40.72 2.51 -55.48
N ALA A 182 39.64 1.83 -55.09
CA ALA A 182 39.10 1.80 -53.74
C ALA A 182 40.12 1.32 -52.69
N GLY A 183 40.29 2.11 -51.63
CA GLY A 183 40.91 1.66 -50.38
C GLY A 183 39.94 0.82 -49.56
N LEU A 184 40.46 -0.20 -48.88
CA LEU A 184 39.71 -1.14 -48.05
C LEU A 184 38.97 -0.44 -46.91
N THR A 185 37.69 -0.77 -46.73
CA THR A 185 36.83 -0.26 -45.66
C THR A 185 37.39 -0.61 -44.28
N GLY A 186 37.51 0.39 -43.40
CA GLY A 186 37.90 0.18 -41.99
C GLY A 186 36.81 -0.56 -41.20
N PRO A 187 37.18 -1.30 -40.13
CA PRO A 187 36.23 -2.06 -39.34
C PRO A 187 35.21 -1.16 -38.64
N ALA A 188 33.98 -1.65 -38.49
CA ALA A 188 32.89 -0.95 -37.81
C ALA A 188 33.26 -0.64 -36.34
N GLY A 189 32.96 0.58 -35.89
CA GLY A 189 33.17 1.00 -34.51
C GLY A 189 32.30 0.20 -33.53
N PRO A 190 32.79 -0.05 -32.30
CA PRO A 190 32.03 -0.82 -31.32
C PRO A 190 30.74 -0.12 -30.94
N LYS A 191 29.67 -0.92 -30.82
CA LYS A 191 28.36 -0.50 -30.32
C LYS A 191 28.52 0.03 -28.89
N GLY A 192 27.97 1.22 -28.62
CA GLY A 192 27.93 1.79 -27.27
C GLY A 192 27.06 0.96 -26.33
N ASP A 193 27.51 0.83 -25.08
CA ASP A 193 26.82 0.05 -24.06
C ASP A 193 25.45 0.64 -23.69
N PRO A 194 24.41 -0.19 -23.49
CA PRO A 194 23.12 0.28 -22.97
C PRO A 194 23.27 0.85 -21.55
N GLY A 195 22.56 1.94 -21.26
CA GLY A 195 22.45 2.49 -19.91
C GLY A 195 21.72 1.53 -18.96
N THR A 196 22.22 1.39 -17.73
CA THR A 196 21.62 0.57 -16.68
C THR A 196 20.41 1.28 -16.03
N PRO A 197 19.28 0.59 -15.84
CA PRO A 197 18.24 1.06 -14.93
C PRO A 197 18.73 0.88 -13.49
N ALA A 198 18.83 1.97 -12.72
CA ALA A 198 19.13 1.89 -11.29
C ALA A 198 17.88 1.38 -10.54
N GLN A 199 17.80 0.07 -10.32
CA GLN A 199 16.95 -0.48 -9.28
C GLN A 199 17.74 -0.41 -7.97
N ASN A 200 17.53 0.63 -7.18
CA ASN A 200 18.16 0.75 -5.87
C ASN A 200 17.63 -0.34 -4.94
N THR A 201 18.27 -1.50 -4.97
CA THR A 201 18.03 -2.57 -4.00
C THR A 201 18.79 -2.17 -2.74
N PHE A 202 18.08 -1.90 -1.64
CA PHE A 202 18.74 -1.67 -0.36
C PHE A 202 19.36 -2.99 0.11
N LEU A 203 20.67 -3.15 -0.08
CA LEU A 203 21.42 -4.30 0.40
C LEU A 203 22.14 -3.89 1.68
N ASN A 204 21.95 -4.64 2.76
CA ASN A 204 22.52 -4.40 4.08
C ASN A 204 21.99 -3.13 4.76
N CYS A 205 21.04 -3.33 5.66
CA CYS A 205 20.54 -2.30 6.58
C CYS A 205 20.98 -2.60 8.01
N TYR A 206 21.21 -1.56 8.80
CA TYR A 206 21.46 -1.67 10.23
C TYR A 206 20.79 -0.51 10.98
N VAL A 207 20.59 -0.65 12.28
CA VAL A 207 20.05 0.41 13.14
C VAL A 207 21.20 1.07 13.90
N GLN A 208 21.31 2.40 13.81
CA GLN A 208 22.24 3.20 14.60
C GLN A 208 21.45 3.93 15.69
N GLY A 209 21.79 3.71 16.96
CA GLY A 209 21.23 4.46 18.09
C GLY A 209 22.24 5.47 18.66
N THR A 210 21.73 6.54 19.28
CA THR A 210 22.49 7.44 20.16
C THR A 210 21.66 7.75 21.42
N ASP A 211 22.32 7.67 22.58
CA ASP A 211 21.68 7.78 23.91
C ASP A 211 22.08 9.08 24.63
N THR A 212 22.74 10.01 23.93
CA THR A 212 23.27 11.26 24.51
C THR A 212 22.65 12.50 23.86
N ALA A 213 22.29 13.47 24.71
CA ALA A 213 21.53 14.64 24.31
C ALA A 213 22.41 15.74 23.68
N THR A 214 21.97 16.18 22.50
CA THR A 214 22.14 17.48 21.82
C THR A 214 23.10 17.60 20.61
N PRO A 215 22.55 17.80 19.39
CA PRO A 215 21.15 17.50 19.02
C PRO A 215 20.89 15.99 19.14
N TRP A 216 19.67 15.60 19.48
CA TRP A 216 19.24 14.20 19.48
C TRP A 216 19.14 13.69 18.04
N THR A 217 20.31 13.33 17.50
CA THR A 217 20.47 12.84 16.15
C THR A 217 21.18 11.50 16.13
N ALA A 218 20.65 10.57 15.33
CA ALA A 218 21.33 9.35 14.96
C ALA A 218 21.86 9.49 13.53
N THR A 219 23.17 9.33 13.34
CA THR A 219 23.84 9.51 12.04
C THR A 219 24.38 8.19 11.53
N CYS A 220 24.02 7.85 10.30
CA CYS A 220 24.52 6.67 9.61
C CYS A 220 26.04 6.78 9.36
N ARG A 221 26.70 5.62 9.32
CA ARG A 221 28.09 5.52 8.90
C ARG A 221 28.23 5.92 7.42
N SER A 222 29.43 6.34 7.05
CA SER A 222 29.74 6.68 5.65
C SER A 222 29.34 5.57 4.69
N GLY A 223 28.69 5.94 3.58
CA GLY A 223 28.18 5.00 2.58
C GLY A 223 26.81 4.39 2.87
N TYR A 224 26.14 4.77 3.96
CA TYR A 224 24.76 4.39 4.27
C TYR A 224 23.85 5.62 4.28
N LEU A 225 22.63 5.45 3.79
CA LEU A 225 21.59 6.46 3.80
C LEU A 225 20.52 6.13 4.83
N VAL A 226 19.91 7.18 5.37
CA VAL A 226 18.76 7.05 6.26
C VAL A 226 17.52 6.70 5.45
N THR A 227 16.88 5.59 5.79
CA THR A 227 15.59 5.18 5.22
C THR A 227 14.44 5.31 6.23
N GLY A 228 14.77 5.49 7.52
CA GLY A 228 13.81 5.71 8.59
C GLY A 228 14.51 5.95 9.93
N GLY A 229 13.74 6.11 11.00
CA GLY A 229 14.28 6.32 12.35
C GLY A 229 13.18 6.65 13.35
N GLY A 230 13.56 6.95 14.59
CA GLY A 230 12.63 7.30 15.64
C GLY A 230 13.31 7.59 16.97
N CYS A 231 12.50 7.78 18.01
CA CYS A 231 12.98 7.91 19.39
C CYS A 231 12.36 6.88 20.31
N LYS A 232 13.09 6.63 21.40
CA LYS A 232 12.61 5.98 22.60
C LYS A 232 12.44 7.03 23.69
N VAL A 233 11.31 7.00 24.39
CA VAL A 233 11.02 7.83 25.57
C VAL A 233 10.98 6.94 26.84
N LYS A 234 11.38 7.49 27.98
CA LYS A 234 11.44 6.80 29.28
C LYS A 234 10.03 6.61 29.87
N ASP A 235 9.52 5.37 29.82
CA ASP A 235 8.33 4.82 30.50
C ASP A 235 6.93 5.50 30.33
N LYS A 236 5.88 4.68 30.54
CA LYS A 236 4.58 4.73 29.84
C LYS A 236 3.41 5.55 30.45
N PHE A 237 3.61 6.43 31.43
CA PHE A 237 2.44 7.00 32.16
C PHE A 237 2.48 8.50 32.51
N ALA A 238 3.31 9.30 31.87
CA ALA A 238 3.14 10.75 31.86
C ALA A 238 3.14 11.25 30.41
N SER A 239 2.68 12.47 30.20
CA SER A 239 2.43 13.18 28.93
C SER A 239 3.69 13.39 28.05
N TYR A 240 4.41 12.31 27.75
CA TYR A 240 5.57 12.26 26.89
C TYR A 240 5.11 12.16 25.43
N ALA A 241 4.95 13.33 24.80
CA ALA A 241 4.71 13.41 23.36
C ALA A 241 6.04 13.61 22.62
N VAL A 242 6.29 12.80 21.60
CA VAL A 242 7.31 13.08 20.59
C VAL A 242 6.88 14.36 19.86
N LYS A 243 7.72 15.40 19.91
CA LYS A 243 7.47 16.68 19.23
C LYS A 243 7.71 16.56 17.73
N PHE A 244 8.81 15.93 17.37
CA PHE A 244 9.17 15.67 15.98
C PHE A 244 10.08 14.46 15.85
N SER A 245 10.03 13.81 14.69
CA SER A 245 10.89 12.69 14.30
C SER A 245 10.98 12.66 12.78
N TYR A 246 12.11 13.04 12.21
CA TYR A 246 12.26 13.23 10.76
C TYR A 246 13.71 13.05 10.29
N PRO A 247 13.95 12.77 8.99
CA PRO A 247 15.32 12.74 8.44
C PRO A 247 15.89 14.16 8.41
N ALA A 248 16.87 14.45 9.25
CA ALA A 248 17.54 15.75 9.27
C ALA A 248 18.51 15.94 8.10
N SER A 249 19.01 14.84 7.53
CA SER A 249 19.77 14.84 6.28
C SER A 249 19.67 13.48 5.60
N ALA A 250 20.30 13.31 4.44
CA ALA A 250 20.42 12.01 3.76
C ALA A 250 21.09 10.94 4.63
N THR A 251 21.83 11.34 5.68
CA THR A 251 22.60 10.45 6.55
C THR A 251 22.26 10.58 8.03
N SER A 252 21.30 11.42 8.42
CA SER A 252 20.94 11.59 9.84
C SER A 252 19.43 11.67 10.08
N TRP A 253 19.00 11.10 11.20
CA TRP A 253 17.65 11.19 11.73
C TRP A 253 17.66 12.06 12.99
N ALA A 254 16.76 13.03 13.06
CA ALA A 254 16.57 13.88 14.23
C ALA A 254 15.22 13.59 14.87
N CYS A 255 15.18 13.64 16.19
CA CYS A 255 13.94 13.46 16.90
C CYS A 255 14.00 14.11 18.29
N ASP A 256 12.87 14.61 18.76
CA ASP A 256 12.73 15.34 20.03
C ASP A 256 11.39 15.04 20.69
N ALA A 257 11.32 15.21 22.00
CA ALA A 257 10.12 15.00 22.81
C ALA A 257 9.96 16.12 23.85
N ASN A 258 8.75 16.24 24.41
CA ASN A 258 8.48 17.20 25.48
C ASN A 258 9.43 17.02 26.66
N GLU A 259 9.56 15.80 27.18
CA GLU A 259 10.50 15.40 28.23
C GLU A 259 10.81 13.90 28.08
N GLY A 260 11.88 13.42 28.73
CA GLY A 260 12.11 11.99 28.89
C GLY A 260 12.64 11.24 27.66
N LEU A 261 13.29 11.91 26.69
CA LEU A 261 13.97 11.20 25.60
C LEU A 261 15.07 10.31 26.18
N GLU A 262 15.06 9.04 25.79
CA GLU A 262 16.04 8.04 26.21
C GLU A 262 17.08 7.84 25.12
N SER A 263 16.63 7.64 23.88
CA SER A 263 17.51 7.44 22.73
C SER A 263 16.84 7.84 21.43
N VAL A 264 17.65 8.15 20.42
CA VAL A 264 17.23 8.32 19.02
C VAL A 264 17.90 7.24 18.17
N TYR A 265 17.20 6.75 17.16
CA TYR A 265 17.73 5.75 16.23
C TYR A 265 17.46 6.11 14.78
N ALA A 266 18.37 5.68 13.90
CA ALA A 266 18.25 5.76 12.45
C ALA A 266 18.37 4.35 11.85
N VAL A 267 17.50 4.03 10.89
CA VAL A 267 17.61 2.86 10.02
C VAL A 267 18.47 3.27 8.84
N CYS A 268 19.64 2.66 8.75
CA CYS A 268 20.70 2.99 7.81
C CYS A 268 20.86 1.86 6.81
N CYS A 269 20.58 2.12 5.54
CA CYS A 269 20.70 1.14 4.46
C CYS A 269 21.72 1.59 3.42
N LYS A 270 22.49 0.65 2.87
CA LYS A 270 23.36 0.90 1.72
C LYS A 270 22.56 0.69 0.44
N ILE A 271 22.72 1.60 -0.52
CA ILE A 271 22.19 1.39 -1.87
C ILE A 271 23.12 0.38 -2.56
N GLY A 272 22.57 -0.78 -2.94
CA GLY A 272 23.21 -1.69 -3.88
C GLY A 272 23.14 -1.09 -5.27
N ALA A 273 24.28 -1.07 -5.96
CA ALA A 273 24.35 -0.76 -7.38
C ALA A 273 23.67 -1.83 -8.22
#